data_AF-A0A956QI82-F1
#
_entry.id   AF-A0A956QI82-F1
#
_cell.length_a   1.000
_cell.length_b   1.000
_cell.length_c   1.000
_cell.angle_alpha   90.00
_cell.angle_beta   90.00
_cell.angle_gamma   90.00
#
_symmetry.space_group_name_H-M   'P 1'
#
loop_
_entity.id
_entity.type
_entity.pdbx_description
1 polymer ?
#
loop_
_entity_poly.entity_id
_entity_poly.type
_entity_poly.pdbx_seq_one_letter_code
_entity_poly.pdbx_strand_id
1 'polypeptide(L)'
;AYIADITPPEKRAQNFALIGIAFGAGFVFGPAMGGLLAKISLDAPAWGAAALALLATVLAFFWLPETVHVTETRKAPTFSAFTSVLSQGRLAYLLFLDFTIWAAVSVYQTTFALFGEQRFHWDADQVGLVLAGAGFAGALAQGGLVRVMVPRLGEKKVLTMGLALSAIALGGCAMAMNPRLFIAILIPAVIGSSMVTPALISLVSQSAETDGQGRVQGVASSLESLGRALGPVWGNSVLQHYGGGPAYLSAAVVLALAALMAAGLPVPASPEA
;
A
#
# COMPACT_ATOMS: atom_id res chain seq x y z
N ALA A 1 -7.32 -11.61 12.03
CA ALA A 1 -7.86 -12.86 12.62
C ALA A 1 -8.61 -12.53 13.89
N TYR A 2 -7.91 -12.35 15.03
CA TYR A 2 -8.50 -12.11 16.36
C TYR A 2 -9.79 -11.25 16.40
N ILE A 3 -9.74 -10.01 15.91
CA ILE A 3 -10.91 -9.12 15.93
C ILE A 3 -12.09 -9.68 15.13
N ALA A 4 -11.84 -10.36 14.00
CA ALA A 4 -12.91 -11.01 13.23
C ALA A 4 -13.54 -12.19 13.99
N ASP A 5 -12.74 -12.88 14.81
CA ASP A 5 -13.12 -14.08 15.54
C ASP A 5 -13.97 -13.75 16.78
N ILE A 6 -13.67 -12.65 17.49
CA ILE A 6 -14.45 -12.20 18.66
C ILE A 6 -15.59 -11.24 18.33
N THR A 7 -15.67 -10.74 17.10
CA THR A 7 -16.66 -9.73 16.72
C THR A 7 -17.85 -10.36 15.99
N PRO A 8 -19.09 -10.18 16.50
CA PRO A 8 -20.32 -10.58 15.80
C PRO A 8 -20.39 -9.98 14.39
N PRO A 9 -20.94 -10.71 13.39
CA PRO A 9 -20.95 -10.29 11.99
C PRO A 9 -21.46 -8.86 11.76
N GLU A 10 -22.48 -8.44 12.50
CA GLU A 10 -23.13 -7.13 12.37
C GLU A 10 -22.21 -5.98 12.83
N LYS A 11 -21.26 -6.25 13.72
CA LYS A 11 -20.32 -5.27 14.27
C LYS A 11 -18.95 -5.29 13.60
N ARG A 12 -18.68 -6.26 12.71
CA ARG A 12 -17.36 -6.43 12.08
C ARG A 12 -16.91 -5.18 11.34
N ALA A 13 -17.78 -4.58 10.53
CA ALA A 13 -17.45 -3.37 9.78
C ALA A 13 -17.01 -2.21 10.70
N GLN A 14 -17.70 -2.02 11.82
CA GLN A 14 -17.36 -0.99 12.81
C GLN A 14 -16.01 -1.28 13.49
N ASN A 15 -15.77 -2.52 13.91
CA ASN A 15 -14.51 -2.89 14.57
C ASN A 15 -13.32 -2.84 13.60
N PHE A 16 -13.50 -3.23 12.34
CA PHE A 16 -12.47 -3.04 11.31
C PHE A 16 -12.21 -1.55 11.02
N ALA A 17 -13.23 -0.70 11.07
CA ALA A 17 -13.05 0.74 10.96
C ALA A 17 -12.21 1.30 12.13
N LEU A 18 -12.42 0.82 13.36
CA LEU A 18 -11.60 1.20 14.52
C LEU A 18 -10.12 0.79 14.35
N ILE A 19 -9.84 -0.38 13.79
CA ILE A 19 -8.47 -0.79 13.42
C ILE A 19 -7.88 0.21 12.40
N GLY A 20 -8.65 0.56 11.37
CA GLY A 20 -8.23 1.54 10.37
C GLY A 20 -7.88 2.91 10.97
N ILE A 21 -8.68 3.39 11.93
CA ILE A 21 -8.40 4.63 12.67
C ILE A 21 -7.11 4.50 13.48
N ALA A 22 -6.89 3.38 14.16
CA ALA A 22 -5.67 3.14 14.93
C ALA A 22 -4.42 3.09 14.04
N PHE A 23 -4.48 2.43 12.89
CA PHE A 23 -3.41 2.43 11.89
C PHE A 23 -3.14 3.84 11.35
N GLY A 24 -4.18 4.58 11.01
CA GLY A 24 -4.07 5.96 10.55
C GLY A 24 -3.41 6.86 11.59
N ALA A 25 -3.81 6.75 12.86
CA ALA A 25 -3.17 7.46 13.97
C ALA A 25 -1.68 7.09 14.08
N GLY A 26 -1.34 5.80 14.01
CA GLY A 26 0.06 5.35 14.00
C GLY A 26 0.87 5.93 12.85
N PHE A 27 0.28 6.05 11.65
CA PHE A 27 0.95 6.62 10.48
C PHE A 27 1.15 8.13 10.57
N VAL A 28 0.27 8.85 11.30
CA VAL A 28 0.38 10.30 11.55
C VAL A 28 1.37 10.59 12.68
N PHE A 29 1.20 9.94 13.82
CA PHE A 29 2.02 10.20 15.02
C PHE A 29 3.40 9.52 14.94
N GLY A 30 3.53 8.41 14.21
CA GLY A 30 4.77 7.64 14.09
C GLY A 30 5.95 8.47 13.55
N PRO A 31 5.85 9.08 12.35
CA PRO A 31 6.91 9.93 11.81
C PRO A 31 7.19 11.17 12.67
N ALA A 32 6.16 11.76 13.29
CA ALA A 32 6.34 12.92 14.17
C ALA A 32 7.15 12.57 15.43
N MET A 33 6.78 11.46 16.11
CA MET A 33 7.54 10.96 17.26
C MET A 33 8.93 10.48 16.86
N GLY A 34 9.06 9.77 15.73
CA GLY A 34 10.34 9.31 15.20
C GLY A 34 11.29 10.47 14.88
N GLY A 35 10.79 11.53 14.25
CA GLY A 35 11.57 12.73 13.96
C GLY A 35 12.01 13.48 15.22
N LEU A 36 11.16 13.55 16.26
CA LEU A 36 11.54 14.14 17.55
C LEU A 36 12.62 13.31 18.27
N LEU A 37 12.49 11.97 18.27
CA LEU A 37 13.48 11.08 18.86
C LEU A 37 14.81 11.11 18.09
N ALA A 38 14.77 11.23 16.77
CA ALA A 38 15.96 11.32 15.93
C ALA A 38 16.84 12.55 16.25
N LYS A 39 16.28 13.60 16.88
CA LYS A 39 17.05 14.76 17.37
C LYS A 39 17.92 14.46 18.58
N ILE A 40 17.60 13.41 19.35
CA ILE A 40 18.39 12.97 20.51
C ILE A 40 19.55 12.13 20.00
N SER A 41 19.27 11.11 19.19
CA SER A 41 20.25 10.28 18.50
C SER A 41 19.60 9.54 17.34
N LEU A 42 20.41 9.07 16.38
CA LEU A 42 19.91 8.34 15.21
C LEU A 42 19.27 6.99 15.54
N ASP A 43 19.60 6.39 16.69
CA ASP A 43 19.06 5.11 17.18
C ASP A 43 17.89 5.27 18.17
N ALA A 44 17.67 6.46 18.73
CA ALA A 44 16.55 6.71 19.66
C ALA A 44 15.16 6.36 19.10
N PRO A 45 14.84 6.58 17.79
CA PRO A 45 13.57 6.13 17.22
C PRO A 45 13.36 4.62 17.32
N ALA A 46 14.42 3.82 17.16
CA ALA A 46 14.35 2.36 17.26
C ALA A 46 14.05 1.92 18.70
N TRP A 47 14.70 2.54 19.70
CA TRP A 47 14.42 2.28 21.11
C TRP A 47 13.01 2.71 21.52
N GLY A 48 12.52 3.85 21.01
CA GLY A 48 11.14 4.29 21.23
C GLY A 48 10.12 3.31 20.65
N ALA A 49 10.36 2.81 19.44
CA ALA A 49 9.52 1.77 18.83
C ALA A 49 9.54 0.47 19.64
N ALA A 50 10.70 0.06 20.15
CA ALA A 50 10.84 -1.13 21.01
C ALA A 50 10.06 -0.99 22.32
N ALA A 51 10.12 0.18 22.98
CA ALA A 51 9.37 0.44 24.21
C ALA A 51 7.84 0.42 23.98
N LEU A 52 7.37 1.03 22.89
CA LEU A 52 5.95 0.99 22.51
C LEU A 52 5.49 -0.43 22.17
N ALA A 53 6.30 -1.20 21.44
CA ALA A 53 6.00 -2.60 21.13
C ALA A 53 5.92 -3.45 22.40
N LEU A 54 6.86 -3.30 23.34
CA LEU A 54 6.85 -4.00 24.61
C LEU A 54 5.61 -3.65 25.44
N LEU A 55 5.24 -2.36 25.51
CA LEU A 55 4.03 -1.93 26.18
C LEU A 55 2.78 -2.57 25.54
N ALA A 56 2.68 -2.58 24.22
CA ALA A 56 1.59 -3.23 23.50
C ALA A 56 1.54 -4.74 23.78
N THR A 57 2.69 -5.42 23.85
CA THR A 57 2.79 -6.85 24.21
C THR A 57 2.30 -7.09 25.64
N VAL A 58 2.71 -6.27 26.61
CA VAL A 58 2.26 -6.39 28.01
C VAL A 58 0.76 -6.18 28.11
N LEU A 59 0.22 -5.14 27.48
CA LEU A 59 -1.22 -4.88 27.45
C LEU A 59 -1.98 -6.04 26.80
N ALA A 60 -1.48 -6.56 25.68
CA ALA A 60 -2.10 -7.69 25.00
C ALA A 60 -2.09 -8.96 25.87
N PHE A 61 -0.97 -9.24 26.54
CA PHE A 61 -0.82 -10.39 27.43
C PHE A 61 -1.83 -10.38 28.58
N PHE A 62 -2.12 -9.20 29.17
CA PHE A 62 -3.06 -9.09 30.29
C PHE A 62 -4.53 -8.87 29.88
N TRP A 63 -4.80 -8.23 28.72
CA TRP A 63 -6.16 -7.81 28.35
C TRP A 63 -6.79 -8.56 27.20
N LEU A 64 -6.04 -9.25 26.32
CA LEU A 64 -6.67 -10.04 25.26
C LEU A 64 -7.08 -11.42 25.80
N PRO A 65 -8.39 -11.74 25.83
CA PRO A 65 -8.82 -13.10 26.15
C PRO A 65 -8.35 -14.11 25.10
N GLU A 66 -8.02 -15.32 25.56
CA GLU A 66 -7.61 -16.44 24.70
C GLU A 66 -8.77 -16.88 23.79
N THR A 67 -8.50 -17.02 22.48
CA THR A 67 -9.53 -17.35 21.47
C THR A 67 -9.44 -18.76 20.92
N VAL A 68 -8.40 -19.53 21.29
CA VAL A 68 -8.19 -20.92 20.83
C VAL A 68 -9.40 -21.84 21.05
N HIS A 69 -10.27 -21.55 22.03
CA HIS A 69 -11.46 -22.37 22.32
C HIS A 69 -12.71 -21.99 21.51
N VAL A 70 -12.68 -20.88 20.76
CA VAL A 70 -13.85 -20.35 20.03
C VAL A 70 -13.77 -20.66 18.53
N THR A 71 -12.60 -21.04 18.03
CA THR A 71 -12.34 -21.25 16.61
C THR A 71 -11.62 -22.59 16.42
N GLU A 72 -12.11 -23.44 15.51
CA GLU A 72 -11.35 -24.64 15.15
C GLU A 72 -9.95 -24.21 14.68
N THR A 73 -8.91 -24.81 15.26
CA THR A 73 -7.52 -24.63 14.82
C THR A 73 -7.40 -25.08 13.37
N ARG A 74 -7.57 -24.15 12.43
CA ARG A 74 -7.27 -24.38 11.02
C ARG A 74 -5.77 -24.60 10.90
N LYS A 75 -5.37 -25.71 10.28
CA LYS A 75 -3.96 -25.99 9.98
C LYS A 75 -3.34 -24.79 9.30
N ALA A 76 -2.13 -24.42 9.73
CA ALA A 76 -1.36 -23.37 9.06
C ALA A 76 -1.31 -23.67 7.55
N PRO A 77 -1.52 -22.67 6.69
CA PRO A 77 -1.52 -22.89 5.25
C PRO A 77 -0.15 -23.43 4.82
N THR A 78 -0.15 -24.63 4.24
CA THR A 78 1.06 -25.27 3.68
C THR A 78 1.55 -24.49 2.47
N PHE A 79 2.80 -24.66 2.05
CA PHE A 79 3.31 -24.08 0.78
C PHE A 79 2.45 -24.47 -0.44
N SER A 80 1.77 -25.62 -0.40
CA SER A 80 0.78 -26.02 -1.42
C SER A 80 -0.45 -25.10 -1.50
N ALA A 81 -0.79 -24.40 -0.41
CA ALA A 81 -1.82 -23.38 -0.37
C ALA A 81 -1.42 -22.18 -1.23
N PHE A 82 -0.13 -21.81 -1.20
CA PHE A 82 0.45 -20.75 -2.01
C PHE A 82 0.37 -21.08 -3.50
N THR A 83 0.82 -22.29 -3.89
CA THR A 83 0.75 -22.74 -5.29
C THR A 83 -0.68 -22.92 -5.77
N SER A 84 -1.61 -23.37 -4.91
CA SER A 84 -3.03 -23.51 -5.25
C SER A 84 -3.71 -22.18 -5.58
N VAL A 85 -3.34 -21.11 -4.86
CA VAL A 85 -3.86 -19.77 -5.10
C VAL A 85 -3.28 -19.20 -6.40
N LEU A 86 -1.98 -19.41 -6.64
CA LEU A 86 -1.30 -18.98 -7.86
C LEU A 86 -1.67 -19.80 -9.11
N SER A 87 -2.29 -20.97 -8.95
CA SER A 87 -2.81 -21.74 -10.09
C SER A 87 -4.18 -21.26 -10.58
N GLN A 88 -4.87 -20.41 -9.83
CA GLN A 88 -6.17 -19.87 -10.23
C GLN A 88 -5.97 -18.70 -11.19
N GLY A 89 -6.22 -18.90 -12.49
CA GLY A 89 -5.81 -17.95 -13.55
C GLY A 89 -6.16 -16.48 -13.29
N ARG A 90 -7.39 -16.18 -12.86
CA ARG A 90 -7.81 -14.80 -12.54
C ARG A 90 -7.14 -14.25 -11.28
N LEU A 91 -7.03 -15.07 -10.24
CA LEU A 91 -6.47 -14.65 -8.97
C LEU A 91 -4.95 -14.46 -9.07
N ALA A 92 -4.26 -15.39 -9.73
CA ALA A 92 -2.85 -15.28 -10.07
C ALA A 92 -2.55 -13.99 -10.86
N TYR A 93 -3.43 -13.62 -11.79
CA TYR A 93 -3.31 -12.36 -12.53
C TYR A 93 -3.40 -11.13 -11.63
N LEU A 94 -4.39 -11.08 -10.74
CA LEU A 94 -4.56 -9.98 -9.77
C LEU A 94 -3.41 -9.92 -8.76
N LEU A 95 -2.90 -11.06 -8.34
CA LEU A 95 -1.76 -11.17 -7.41
C LEU A 95 -0.44 -10.74 -8.07
N PHE A 96 -0.24 -11.07 -9.35
CA PHE A 96 0.89 -10.56 -10.12
C PHE A 96 0.79 -9.05 -10.34
N LEU A 97 -0.42 -8.54 -10.59
CA LEU A 97 -0.69 -7.11 -10.67
C LEU A 97 -0.36 -6.42 -9.34
N ASP A 98 -0.77 -6.99 -8.21
CA ASP A 98 -0.47 -6.51 -6.86
C ASP A 98 1.03 -6.45 -6.57
N PHE A 99 1.75 -7.54 -6.84
CA PHE A 99 3.21 -7.56 -6.77
C PHE A 99 3.85 -6.43 -7.59
N THR A 100 3.42 -6.26 -8.84
CA THR A 100 3.96 -5.28 -9.78
C THR A 100 3.73 -3.84 -9.30
N ILE A 101 2.54 -3.57 -8.77
CA ILE A 101 2.16 -2.26 -8.21
C ILE A 101 3.04 -1.95 -7.00
N TRP A 102 3.15 -2.87 -6.03
CA TRP A 102 3.94 -2.64 -4.83
C TRP A 102 5.43 -2.52 -5.10
N ALA A 103 5.96 -3.28 -6.07
CA ALA A 103 7.34 -3.11 -6.53
C ALA A 103 7.59 -1.71 -7.08
N ALA A 104 6.73 -1.20 -7.97
CA ALA A 104 6.87 0.13 -8.55
C ALA A 104 6.66 1.25 -7.52
N VAL A 105 5.68 1.13 -6.63
CA VAL A 105 5.45 2.11 -5.54
C VAL A 105 6.65 2.19 -4.60
N SER A 106 7.31 1.06 -4.32
CA SER A 106 8.47 1.02 -3.43
C SER A 106 9.71 1.70 -4.00
N VAL A 107 9.85 1.74 -5.34
CA VAL A 107 10.87 2.56 -6.01
C VAL A 107 10.69 4.02 -5.62
N TYR A 108 9.47 4.55 -5.79
CA TYR A 108 9.17 5.93 -5.42
C TYR A 108 9.43 6.20 -3.93
N GLN A 109 8.91 5.36 -3.03
CA GLN A 109 9.04 5.57 -1.58
C GLN A 109 10.49 5.63 -1.10
N THR A 110 11.36 4.79 -1.67
CA THR A 110 12.76 4.71 -1.20
C THR A 110 13.69 5.69 -1.89
N THR A 111 13.38 6.10 -3.12
CA THR A 111 14.21 7.05 -3.86
C THR A 111 13.80 8.51 -3.65
N PHE A 112 12.61 8.78 -3.11
CA PHE A 112 12.05 10.14 -3.00
C PHE A 112 12.95 11.15 -2.29
N ALA A 113 13.44 10.82 -1.09
CA ALA A 113 14.25 11.75 -0.30
C ALA A 113 15.57 12.06 -1.02
N LEU A 114 16.24 11.03 -1.53
CA LEU A 114 17.49 11.14 -2.30
C LEU A 114 17.28 11.93 -3.60
N PHE A 115 16.16 11.71 -4.31
CA PHE A 115 15.80 12.47 -5.49
C PHE A 115 15.65 13.95 -5.15
N GLY A 116 14.88 14.28 -4.11
CA GLY A 116 14.65 15.65 -3.67
C GLY A 116 15.93 16.37 -3.27
N GLU A 117 16.80 15.69 -2.52
CA GLU A 117 18.11 16.20 -2.13
C GLU A 117 19.01 16.46 -3.34
N GLN A 118 19.19 15.47 -4.23
CA GLN A 118 20.10 15.59 -5.38
C GLN A 118 19.60 16.57 -6.44
N ARG A 119 18.28 16.66 -6.64
CA ARG A 119 17.67 17.42 -7.74
C ARG A 119 17.27 18.83 -7.35
N PHE A 120 16.73 19.00 -6.15
CA PHE A 120 16.16 20.26 -5.69
C PHE A 120 16.87 20.83 -4.46
N HIS A 121 17.90 20.14 -3.96
CA HIS A 121 18.63 20.51 -2.75
C HIS A 121 17.70 20.62 -1.53
N TRP A 122 16.71 19.74 -1.46
CA TRP A 122 15.81 19.69 -0.32
C TRP A 122 16.52 19.16 0.92
N ASP A 123 16.23 19.80 2.05
CA ASP A 123 16.59 19.29 3.36
C ASP A 123 15.53 18.31 3.90
N ALA A 124 15.81 17.72 5.07
CA ALA A 124 14.93 16.76 5.70
C ALA A 124 13.55 17.34 6.06
N ASP A 125 13.50 18.63 6.43
CA ASP A 125 12.26 19.32 6.80
C ASP A 125 11.35 19.50 5.58
N GLN A 126 11.92 19.89 4.44
CA GLN A 126 11.20 20.02 3.17
C GLN A 126 10.69 18.67 2.67
N VAL A 127 11.52 17.62 2.71
CA VAL A 127 11.11 16.24 2.39
C VAL A 127 9.95 15.80 3.28
N GLY A 128 10.06 16.04 4.59
CA GLY A 128 9.02 15.72 5.57
C GLY A 128 7.71 16.44 5.30
N LEU A 129 7.76 17.73 4.97
CA LEU A 129 6.57 18.54 4.66
C LEU A 129 5.85 18.05 3.41
N VAL A 130 6.59 17.69 2.35
CA VAL A 130 6.00 17.16 1.12
C VAL A 130 5.37 15.79 1.36
N LEU A 131 6.03 14.90 2.11
CA LEU A 131 5.46 13.59 2.47
C LEU A 131 4.21 13.72 3.35
N ALA A 132 4.21 14.63 4.33
CA ALA A 132 3.05 14.91 5.16
C ALA A 132 1.87 15.44 4.33
N GLY A 133 2.13 16.39 3.42
CA GLY A 133 1.13 16.92 2.48
C GLY A 133 0.58 15.84 1.54
N ALA A 134 1.44 14.98 1.02
CA ALA A 134 1.04 13.84 0.18
C ALA A 134 0.17 12.84 0.96
N GLY A 135 0.55 12.50 2.20
CA GLY A 135 -0.25 11.63 3.07
C GLY A 135 -1.63 12.21 3.36
N PHE A 136 -1.71 13.50 3.68
CA PHE A 136 -2.98 14.19 3.91
C PHE A 136 -3.86 14.25 2.66
N ALA A 137 -3.29 14.60 1.50
CA ALA A 137 -4.00 14.60 0.24
C ALA A 137 -4.48 13.20 -0.15
N GLY A 138 -3.68 12.16 0.13
CA GLY A 138 -4.06 10.77 -0.08
C GLY A 138 -5.22 10.34 0.80
N ALA A 139 -5.20 10.71 2.08
CA ALA A 139 -6.31 10.45 3.00
C ALA A 139 -7.61 11.11 2.54
N LEU A 140 -7.55 12.37 2.08
CA LEU A 140 -8.71 13.08 1.52
C LEU A 140 -9.22 12.41 0.23
N ALA A 141 -8.32 12.03 -0.67
CA ALA A 141 -8.67 11.36 -1.92
C ALA A 141 -9.30 9.99 -1.66
N GLN A 142 -8.75 9.21 -0.73
CA GLN A 142 -9.27 7.90 -0.37
C GLN A 142 -10.61 7.99 0.37
N GLY A 143 -10.76 8.92 1.31
CA GLY A 143 -12.01 9.13 2.06
C GLY A 143 -13.14 9.75 1.23
N GLY A 144 -12.81 10.61 0.27
CA GLY A 144 -13.76 11.34 -0.56
C GLY A 144 -13.90 10.76 -1.97
N LEU A 145 -12.87 10.92 -2.81
CA LEU A 145 -12.92 10.63 -4.24
C LEU A 145 -13.19 9.15 -4.52
N VAL A 146 -12.46 8.25 -3.86
CA VAL A 146 -12.61 6.79 -4.06
C VAL A 146 -14.02 6.33 -3.71
N ARG A 147 -14.57 6.82 -2.58
CA ARG A 147 -15.93 6.50 -2.12
C ARG A 147 -17.01 6.89 -3.14
N VAL A 148 -16.77 7.92 -3.96
CA VAL A 148 -17.69 8.36 -5.02
C VAL A 148 -17.44 7.61 -6.33
N MET A 149 -16.17 7.38 -6.69
CA MET A 149 -15.81 6.79 -7.99
C MET A 149 -16.08 5.29 -8.07
N VAL A 150 -15.80 4.54 -7.00
CA VAL A 150 -15.96 3.07 -6.99
C VAL A 150 -17.41 2.65 -7.27
N PRO A 151 -18.45 3.20 -6.60
CA PRO A 151 -19.84 2.83 -6.90
C PRO A 151 -20.30 3.26 -8.30
N ARG A 152 -19.71 4.32 -8.88
CA ARG A 152 -20.13 4.87 -10.18
C ARG A 152 -19.46 4.20 -11.38
N LEU A 153 -18.19 3.85 -11.26
CA LEU A 153 -17.36 3.37 -12.37
C LEU A 153 -17.00 1.88 -12.24
N GLY A 154 -17.10 1.33 -11.03
CA GLY A 154 -16.66 -0.02 -10.70
C GLY A 154 -15.16 -0.12 -10.43
N GLU A 155 -14.78 -1.11 -9.63
CA GLU A 155 -13.41 -1.30 -9.12
C GLU A 155 -12.36 -1.41 -10.24
N LYS A 156 -12.65 -2.16 -11.30
CA LYS A 156 -11.73 -2.34 -12.44
C LYS A 156 -11.38 -1.01 -13.10
N LYS A 157 -12.38 -0.16 -13.37
CA LYS A 157 -12.15 1.14 -14.03
C LYS A 157 -11.39 2.09 -13.11
N VAL A 158 -11.76 2.13 -11.83
CA VAL A 158 -11.07 2.93 -10.81
C VAL A 158 -9.59 2.51 -10.68
N LEU A 159 -9.32 1.20 -10.59
CA LEU A 159 -7.96 0.67 -10.58
C LEU A 159 -7.18 1.09 -11.83
N THR A 160 -7.75 0.88 -13.02
CA THR A 160 -7.09 1.21 -14.30
C THR A 160 -6.78 2.70 -14.40
N MET A 161 -7.75 3.56 -14.05
CA MET A 161 -7.57 5.02 -14.04
C MET A 161 -6.50 5.45 -13.02
N GLY A 162 -6.52 4.87 -11.82
CA GLY A 162 -5.54 5.16 -10.78
C GLY A 162 -4.12 4.80 -11.20
N LEU A 163 -3.93 3.64 -11.83
CA LEU A 163 -2.64 3.20 -12.36
C LEU A 163 -2.16 4.10 -13.51
N ALA A 164 -3.03 4.40 -14.47
CA ALA A 164 -2.70 5.28 -15.59
C ALA A 164 -2.31 6.69 -15.11
N LEU A 165 -3.09 7.25 -14.18
CA LEU A 165 -2.81 8.56 -13.59
C LEU A 165 -1.48 8.56 -12.82
N SER A 166 -1.21 7.51 -12.04
CA SER A 166 0.04 7.35 -11.30
C SER A 166 1.25 7.22 -12.24
N ALA A 167 1.10 6.47 -13.34
CA ALA A 167 2.14 6.31 -14.35
C ALA A 167 2.48 7.64 -15.04
N ILE A 168 1.46 8.37 -15.50
CA ILE A 168 1.63 9.69 -16.13
C ILE A 168 2.29 10.66 -15.16
N ALA A 169 1.82 10.69 -13.91
CA ALA A 169 2.33 11.60 -12.90
C ALA A 169 3.79 11.28 -12.51
N LEU A 170 4.14 10.00 -12.29
CA LEU A 170 5.53 9.62 -12.02
C LEU A 170 6.46 9.91 -13.21
N GLY A 171 5.99 9.68 -14.44
CA GLY A 171 6.71 10.08 -15.65
C GLY A 171 6.92 11.59 -15.72
N GLY A 172 5.92 12.39 -15.35
CA GLY A 172 6.04 13.84 -15.23
C GLY A 172 7.03 14.26 -14.13
N CYS A 173 7.00 13.62 -12.97
CA CYS A 173 7.94 13.85 -11.87
C CYS A 173 9.39 13.56 -12.29
N ALA A 174 9.62 12.51 -13.07
CA ALA A 174 10.95 12.18 -13.60
C ALA A 174 11.55 13.32 -14.43
N MET A 175 10.71 14.06 -15.15
CA MET A 175 11.12 15.15 -16.04
C MET A 175 11.12 16.52 -15.34
N ALA A 176 10.59 16.63 -14.12
CA ALA A 176 10.47 17.90 -13.42
C ALA A 176 11.85 18.47 -13.08
N MET A 177 12.07 19.73 -13.49
CA MET A 177 13.30 20.50 -13.24
C MET A 177 13.11 21.54 -12.13
N ASN A 178 11.86 21.80 -11.73
CA ASN A 178 11.52 22.80 -10.71
C ASN A 178 10.70 22.15 -9.58
N PRO A 179 11.01 22.42 -8.30
CA PRO A 179 10.33 21.82 -7.15
C PRO A 179 8.82 22.11 -7.12
N ARG A 180 8.37 23.29 -7.55
CA ARG A 180 6.94 23.64 -7.59
C ARG A 180 6.18 22.79 -8.60
N LEU A 181 6.79 22.58 -9.78
CA LEU A 181 6.22 21.71 -10.82
C LEU A 181 6.17 20.26 -10.34
N PHE A 182 7.24 19.78 -9.70
CA PHE A 182 7.26 18.44 -9.11
C PHE A 182 6.14 18.24 -8.09
N ILE A 183 5.96 19.18 -7.14
CA ILE A 183 4.88 19.12 -6.15
C ILE A 183 3.50 19.16 -6.81
N ALA A 184 3.31 20.00 -7.85
CA ALA A 184 2.05 20.06 -8.58
C ALA A 184 1.71 18.73 -9.29
N ILE A 185 2.71 18.04 -9.84
CA ILE A 185 2.56 16.72 -10.47
C ILE A 185 2.41 15.61 -9.42
N LEU A 186 2.92 15.81 -8.20
CA LEU A 186 2.77 14.84 -7.13
C LEU A 186 1.31 14.67 -6.68
N ILE A 187 0.49 15.73 -6.75
CA ILE A 187 -0.92 15.69 -6.40
C ILE A 187 -1.69 14.62 -7.21
N PRO A 188 -1.68 14.62 -8.56
CA PRO A 188 -2.32 13.56 -9.32
C PRO A 188 -1.69 12.18 -9.07
N ALA A 189 -0.39 12.07 -8.79
CA ALA A 189 0.22 10.78 -8.40
C ALA A 189 -0.39 10.21 -7.12
N VAL A 190 -0.57 11.06 -6.11
CA VAL A 190 -1.18 10.70 -4.82
C VAL A 190 -2.65 10.31 -5.01
N ILE A 191 -3.40 11.06 -5.82
CA ILE A 191 -4.80 10.75 -6.13
C ILE A 191 -4.88 9.38 -6.85
N GLY A 192 -4.03 9.16 -7.84
CA GLY A 192 -3.96 7.90 -8.57
C GLY A 192 -3.67 6.72 -7.64
N SER A 193 -2.63 6.83 -6.81
CA SER A 193 -2.26 5.80 -5.84
C SER A 193 -3.38 5.52 -4.83
N SER A 194 -4.10 6.55 -4.39
CA SER A 194 -5.21 6.42 -3.44
C SER A 194 -6.38 5.59 -3.99
N MET A 195 -6.57 5.59 -5.31
CA MET A 195 -7.57 4.78 -6.01
C MET A 195 -7.16 3.31 -6.17
N VAL A 196 -5.85 3.05 -6.32
CA VAL A 196 -5.31 1.73 -6.67
C VAL A 196 -5.48 0.72 -5.54
N THR A 197 -4.98 1.06 -4.34
CA THR A 197 -4.95 0.13 -3.20
C THR A 197 -6.33 -0.43 -2.81
N PRO A 198 -7.37 0.41 -2.55
CA PRO A 198 -8.68 -0.12 -2.16
C PRO A 198 -9.34 -0.92 -3.28
N ALA A 199 -9.20 -0.49 -4.54
CA ALA A 199 -9.81 -1.19 -5.67
C ALA A 199 -9.16 -2.56 -5.91
N LEU A 200 -7.85 -2.66 -5.73
CA LEU A 200 -7.11 -3.91 -5.84
C LEU A 200 -7.48 -4.89 -4.73
N ILE A 201 -7.51 -4.44 -3.46
CA ILE A 201 -7.93 -5.25 -2.32
C ILE A 201 -9.35 -5.80 -2.55
N SER A 202 -10.26 -4.95 -3.03
CA SER A 202 -11.64 -5.33 -3.36
C SER A 202 -11.70 -6.39 -4.46
N LEU A 203 -10.98 -6.21 -5.58
CA LEU A 203 -10.94 -7.17 -6.69
C LEU A 203 -10.33 -8.53 -6.30
N VAL A 204 -9.27 -8.52 -5.49
CA VAL A 204 -8.65 -9.74 -4.94
C VAL A 204 -9.64 -10.45 -4.01
N SER A 205 -10.28 -9.71 -3.11
CA SER A 205 -11.26 -10.27 -2.17
C SER A 205 -12.51 -10.83 -2.87
N GLN A 206 -13.00 -10.20 -3.93
CA GLN A 206 -14.13 -10.69 -4.73
C GLN A 206 -13.78 -11.93 -5.56
N SER A 207 -12.50 -12.15 -5.85
CA SER A 207 -12.04 -13.31 -6.61
C SER A 207 -11.70 -14.51 -5.71
N ALA A 208 -11.78 -14.34 -4.39
CA ALA A 208 -11.57 -15.42 -3.42
C ALA A 208 -12.90 -16.11 -3.07
N GLU A 209 -12.89 -17.45 -3.06
CA GLU A 209 -14.01 -18.23 -2.52
C GLU A 209 -14.24 -17.90 -1.03
N THR A 210 -15.48 -18.02 -0.56
CA THR A 210 -15.93 -17.61 0.78
C THR A 210 -15.12 -18.24 1.92
N ASP A 211 -14.60 -19.45 1.72
CA ASP A 211 -13.78 -20.18 2.71
C ASP A 211 -12.26 -19.97 2.54
N GLY A 212 -11.85 -19.26 1.47
CA GLY A 212 -10.45 -19.08 1.07
C GLY A 212 -9.86 -17.70 1.36
N GLN A 213 -10.64 -16.72 1.84
CA GLN A 213 -10.21 -15.32 1.93
C GLN A 213 -8.91 -15.13 2.74
N GLY A 214 -8.78 -15.77 3.90
CA GLY A 214 -7.56 -15.64 4.73
C GLY A 214 -6.30 -16.17 4.02
N ARG A 215 -6.44 -17.27 3.26
CA ARG A 215 -5.35 -17.82 2.46
C ARG A 215 -4.97 -16.89 1.31
N VAL A 216 -5.95 -16.35 0.60
CA VAL A 216 -5.72 -15.41 -0.51
C VAL A 216 -5.05 -14.12 -0.01
N GLN A 217 -5.54 -13.55 1.09
CA GLN A 217 -4.92 -12.35 1.68
C GLN A 217 -3.51 -12.62 2.19
N GLY A 218 -3.24 -13.81 2.77
CA GLY A 218 -1.89 -14.20 3.15
C GLY A 218 -0.92 -14.28 1.96
N VAL A 219 -1.37 -14.81 0.82
CA VAL A 219 -0.57 -14.84 -0.42
C VAL A 219 -0.36 -13.43 -0.97
N ALA A 220 -1.42 -12.61 -1.01
CA ALA A 220 -1.34 -11.21 -1.43
C ALA A 220 -0.33 -10.42 -0.58
N SER A 221 -0.45 -10.44 0.76
CA SER A 221 0.49 -9.77 1.66
C SER A 221 1.93 -10.27 1.51
N SER A 222 2.13 -11.55 1.18
CA SER A 222 3.46 -12.11 0.91
C SER A 222 4.06 -11.55 -0.39
N LEU A 223 3.25 -11.43 -1.45
CA LEU A 223 3.65 -10.85 -2.73
C LEU A 223 3.87 -9.34 -2.64
N GLU A 224 3.02 -8.62 -1.90
CA GLU A 224 3.25 -7.23 -1.53
C GLU A 224 4.61 -7.06 -0.84
N SER A 225 4.91 -7.91 0.16
CA SER A 225 6.18 -7.87 0.88
C SER A 225 7.37 -8.14 -0.05
N LEU A 226 7.23 -9.10 -0.97
CA LEU A 226 8.25 -9.38 -1.99
C LEU A 226 8.45 -8.18 -2.93
N GLY A 227 7.36 -7.53 -3.38
CA GLY A 227 7.42 -6.31 -4.17
C GLY A 227 8.14 -5.19 -3.42
N ARG A 228 7.83 -5.00 -2.13
CA ARG A 228 8.49 -4.02 -1.25
C ARG A 228 9.95 -4.33 -0.97
N ALA A 229 10.38 -5.59 -1.05
CA ALA A 229 11.77 -5.98 -0.93
C ALA A 229 12.56 -5.75 -2.24
N LEU A 230 11.98 -6.09 -3.38
CA LEU A 230 12.63 -5.99 -4.70
C LEU A 230 12.62 -4.58 -5.28
N GLY A 231 11.55 -3.82 -5.03
CA GLY A 231 11.38 -2.45 -5.53
C GLY A 231 12.55 -1.53 -5.17
N PRO A 232 13.01 -1.46 -3.91
CA PRO A 232 14.16 -0.64 -3.53
C PRO A 232 15.47 -1.10 -4.18
N VAL A 233 15.69 -2.41 -4.33
CA VAL A 233 16.90 -2.93 -5.01
C VAL A 233 16.95 -2.44 -6.45
N TRP A 234 15.84 -2.56 -7.17
CA TRP A 234 15.70 -2.06 -8.52
C TRP A 234 15.79 -0.53 -8.59
N GLY A 235 14.99 0.18 -7.79
CA GLY A 235 14.89 1.63 -7.80
C GLY A 235 16.19 2.34 -7.44
N ASN A 236 16.84 1.90 -6.36
CA ASN A 236 18.11 2.49 -5.92
C ASN A 236 19.26 2.11 -6.86
N SER A 237 19.25 0.91 -7.46
CA SER A 237 20.23 0.56 -8.49
C SER A 237 20.13 1.49 -9.70
N VAL A 238 18.91 1.77 -10.18
CA VAL A 238 18.70 2.72 -11.29
C VAL A 238 19.09 4.14 -10.87
N LEU A 239 18.71 4.56 -9.66
CA LEU A 239 19.09 5.86 -9.10
C LEU A 239 20.61 6.06 -9.07
N GLN A 240 21.36 5.05 -8.63
CA GLN A 240 22.83 5.13 -8.52
C GLN A 240 23.53 5.18 -9.88
N HIS A 241 23.07 4.42 -10.88
CA HIS A 241 23.74 4.31 -12.18
C HIS A 241 23.28 5.36 -13.20
N TYR A 242 22.02 5.79 -13.12
CA TYR A 242 21.39 6.63 -14.14
C TYR A 242 20.74 7.90 -13.56
N GLY A 243 20.67 8.05 -12.24
CA GLY A 243 20.08 9.19 -11.56
C GLY A 243 18.58 9.04 -11.29
N GLY A 244 18.02 10.07 -10.65
CA GLY A 244 16.67 10.04 -10.12
C GLY A 244 15.55 10.01 -11.15
N GLY A 245 15.72 10.74 -12.27
CA GLY A 245 14.72 10.76 -13.35
C GLY A 245 14.46 9.36 -13.92
N PRO A 246 15.50 8.62 -14.35
CA PRO A 246 15.35 7.25 -14.82
C PRO A 246 14.70 6.29 -13.81
N ALA A 247 14.97 6.42 -12.51
CA ALA A 247 14.33 5.59 -11.48
C ALA A 247 12.81 5.82 -11.41
N TYR A 248 12.37 7.09 -11.50
CA TYR A 248 10.95 7.44 -11.54
C TYR A 248 10.29 6.99 -12.85
N LEU A 249 10.99 7.17 -13.97
CA LEU A 249 10.51 6.74 -15.29
C LEU A 249 10.36 5.21 -15.36
N SER A 250 11.28 4.44 -14.77
CA SER A 250 11.18 2.98 -14.76
C SER A 250 9.97 2.51 -13.94
N ALA A 251 9.69 3.13 -12.79
CA ALA A 251 8.47 2.89 -12.03
C ALA A 251 7.21 3.29 -12.82
N ALA A 252 7.23 4.43 -13.52
CA ALA A 252 6.14 4.90 -14.37
C ALA A 252 5.81 3.91 -15.50
N VAL A 253 6.83 3.37 -16.18
CA VAL A 253 6.65 2.35 -17.23
C VAL A 253 5.99 1.09 -16.66
N VAL A 254 6.44 0.61 -15.49
CA VAL A 254 5.85 -0.57 -14.86
C VAL A 254 4.40 -0.33 -14.44
N LEU A 255 4.07 0.85 -13.90
CA LEU A 255 2.68 1.22 -13.62
C LEU A 255 1.83 1.37 -14.89
N ALA A 256 2.39 1.85 -15.99
CA ALA A 256 1.69 1.92 -17.28
C ALA A 256 1.36 0.52 -17.80
N LEU A 257 2.31 -0.41 -17.72
CA LEU A 257 2.07 -1.82 -18.05
C LEU A 257 1.02 -2.44 -17.13
N ALA A 258 1.08 -2.16 -15.82
CA ALA A 258 0.06 -2.57 -14.87
C ALA A 258 -1.33 -1.99 -15.22
N ALA A 259 -1.41 -0.75 -15.70
CA ALA A 259 -2.66 -0.14 -16.16
C ALA A 259 -3.23 -0.88 -17.39
N LEU A 260 -2.38 -1.22 -18.36
CA LEU A 260 -2.78 -2.01 -19.53
C LEU A 260 -3.26 -3.40 -19.13
N MET A 261 -2.58 -4.04 -18.17
CA MET A 261 -3.01 -5.30 -17.59
C MET A 261 -4.36 -5.17 -16.88
N ALA A 262 -4.53 -4.15 -16.04
CA ALA A 262 -5.80 -3.89 -15.35
C ALA A 262 -6.96 -3.65 -16.34
N ALA A 263 -6.70 -2.97 -17.48
CA ALA A 263 -7.68 -2.77 -18.53
C ALA A 263 -8.12 -4.10 -19.18
N GLY A 264 -7.21 -5.08 -19.28
CA GLY A 264 -7.46 -6.42 -19.80
C GLY A 264 -8.16 -7.38 -18.84
N LEU A 265 -8.37 -7.01 -17.57
CA LEU A 265 -9.03 -7.87 -16.57
C LEU A 265 -10.43 -8.32 -17.04
N PRO A 266 -10.75 -9.62 -17.08
CA PRO A 266 -12.10 -10.09 -17.34
C PRO A 266 -13.04 -9.58 -16.24
N VAL A 267 -14.08 -8.82 -16.61
CA VAL A 267 -15.09 -8.35 -15.65
C VAL A 267 -15.84 -9.58 -15.14
N PRO A 268 -15.99 -9.80 -13.81
CA PRO A 268 -16.85 -10.88 -13.33
C PRO A 268 -18.27 -10.65 -13.84
N ALA A 269 -18.93 -11.70 -14.34
CA ALA A 269 -20.36 -11.63 -14.60
C ALA A 269 -21.06 -11.18 -13.30
N SER A 270 -21.95 -10.19 -13.39
CA SER A 270 -22.74 -9.75 -12.24
C SER A 270 -23.49 -10.95 -11.65
N PRO A 271 -23.59 -11.08 -10.31
CA PRO A 271 -24.44 -12.10 -9.69
C PRO A 271 -25.95 -11.90 -9.93
N GLU A 272 -26.34 -10.92 -10.76
CA GLU A 272 -27.73 -10.62 -11.09
C GLU A 272 -27.90 -10.64 -12.61
N ALA A 273 -28.48 -11.73 -13.10
CA ALA A 273 -29.39 -11.83 -14.24
C ALA A 273 -30.38 -12.95 -13.93
#